data_AF-A0A7G3ANJ2-F1
#
_entry.id   AF-A0A7G3ANJ2-F1
#
_cell.length_a   1.000
_cell.length_b   1.000
_cell.length_c   1.000
_cell.angle_alpha   90.00
_cell.angle_beta   90.00
_cell.angle_gamma   90.00
#
_symmetry.space_group_name_H-M   'P 1'
#
loop_
_entity.id
_entity.type
_entity.pdbx_description
1 polymer ?
#
loop_
_entity_poly.entity_id
_entity_poly.type
_entity_poly.pdbx_seq_one_letter_code
_entity_poly.pdbx_strand_id
1 'polypeptide(L)'
;MSDEESFVILGSSPTASIENLARSYATETATGDFSSLPENSHTPDVVDAKMPSLESQEGAVGGMVPKEESLKVSTASSDAIDSVKMKMEAPKAEEANLTPPNFQLNSIVSQASLVNWPTQSQAPPSLSTSHFNIYSEFPSMRGQNIASSDISKLENFYCEHNQLKENLLNSNKCLRQYFALAEKWQNEIREFKKQQDSYQTHVLAENERLRGVVEQLEARLREVGTDAGAVHAEHKHSIEALCEQHSREIQELRAQLEAAKAMHSEEERKNSADAEIKLRQEVEQLQFAMGEKLRVAEMKESQWQQEVAGLTEKYTMDINEVRQRLAQAQAKVTSLEEECRIWHAENDCLKVNLVAAEELNKKLQHDLGAVSQNMDQIEAFKMQAEIFERDFEAERAARTVLAGEKEQLLADLRLLQNRHEQLIGEMEGMRNPRSVVNSGYGLMRQFLTFFSDLFQGYPHPESQRTRQFRCPVCSRLFLDLSTLNSHVNGCLDNS
;
A
#
# COMPACT_ATOMS: atom_id res chain seq x y z
N MET A 1 -8.48 11.03 -51.33
CA MET A 1 -8.03 11.06 -49.93
C MET A 1 -9.16 11.73 -49.15
N SER A 2 -10.27 11.02 -48.96
CA SER A 2 -10.55 10.05 -47.88
C SER A 2 -10.82 10.76 -46.55
N ASP A 3 -11.92 10.59 -45.83
CA ASP A 3 -13.27 10.03 -46.06
C ASP A 3 -14.13 10.70 -44.96
N GLU A 4 -15.36 11.10 -45.29
CA GLU A 4 -16.40 11.31 -44.28
C GLU A 4 -16.89 9.91 -43.85
N GLU A 5 -17.00 9.63 -42.54
CA GLU A 5 -18.05 8.73 -42.05
C GLU A 5 -18.20 8.73 -40.52
N SER A 6 -19.46 8.85 -40.14
CA SER A 6 -20.06 8.81 -38.81
C SER A 6 -20.22 7.36 -38.34
N PHE A 7 -19.89 7.05 -37.09
CA PHE A 7 -20.32 5.83 -36.39
C PHE A 7 -20.75 6.20 -34.96
N VAL A 8 -22.05 6.35 -34.69
CA VAL A 8 -22.96 5.34 -34.11
C VAL A 8 -22.37 4.60 -32.91
N ILE A 9 -22.80 5.02 -31.70
CA ILE A 9 -22.63 4.27 -30.46
C ILE A 9 -23.71 3.19 -30.42
N LEU A 10 -23.36 1.96 -30.81
CA LEU A 10 -24.17 0.78 -30.56
C LEU A 10 -23.85 0.25 -29.17
N GLY A 11 -24.90 0.08 -28.37
CA GLY A 11 -24.84 -0.48 -27.03
C GLY A 11 -24.21 -1.86 -27.01
N SER A 12 -23.35 -2.08 -26.01
CA SER A 12 -22.96 -3.40 -25.56
C SER A 12 -23.52 -3.60 -24.17
N SER A 13 -24.51 -4.46 -24.07
CA SER A 13 -25.06 -4.96 -22.81
C SER A 13 -23.98 -5.68 -22.00
N PRO A 14 -24.09 -5.72 -20.65
CA PRO A 14 -23.09 -6.32 -19.80
C PRO A 14 -23.16 -7.85 -19.87
N THR A 15 -22.02 -8.50 -20.11
CA THR A 15 -21.88 -9.95 -19.99
C THR A 15 -22.02 -10.36 -18.52
N ALA A 16 -23.04 -11.15 -18.24
CA ALA A 16 -23.27 -11.86 -17.00
C ALA A 16 -22.18 -12.93 -16.80
N SER A 17 -21.23 -12.67 -15.91
CA SER A 17 -20.39 -13.71 -15.29
C SER A 17 -19.61 -13.11 -14.12
N ILE A 18 -20.27 -12.92 -12.97
CA ILE A 18 -19.65 -12.79 -11.62
C ILE A 18 -20.67 -12.93 -10.47
N GLU A 19 -21.93 -13.26 -10.74
CA GLU A 19 -22.86 -13.70 -9.68
C GLU A 19 -22.69 -15.19 -9.42
N ASN A 20 -21.71 -15.58 -8.58
CA ASN A 20 -21.76 -16.86 -7.85
C ASN A 20 -20.79 -17.00 -6.66
N LEU A 21 -20.23 -15.91 -6.13
CA LEU A 21 -19.31 -16.00 -4.98
C LEU A 21 -19.63 -15.05 -3.82
N ALA A 22 -20.90 -14.69 -3.64
CA ALA A 22 -21.36 -13.80 -2.56
C ALA A 22 -22.49 -14.39 -1.69
N ARG A 23 -22.49 -15.71 -1.49
CA ARG A 23 -23.39 -16.39 -0.53
C ARG A 23 -22.70 -17.54 0.20
N SER A 24 -21.69 -17.19 0.98
CA SER A 24 -21.25 -18.01 2.10
C SER A 24 -20.49 -17.08 3.04
N TYR A 25 -20.75 -17.18 4.34
CA TYR A 25 -20.19 -16.36 5.42
C TYR A 25 -20.90 -15.01 5.68
N ALA A 26 -22.18 -15.12 6.01
CA ALA A 26 -22.79 -14.21 6.97
C ALA A 26 -23.56 -15.06 7.99
N THR A 27 -22.92 -15.35 9.13
CA THR A 27 -23.58 -15.48 10.45
C THR A 27 -22.51 -15.55 11.53
N GLU A 28 -22.59 -14.61 12.48
CA GLU A 28 -22.26 -14.74 13.91
C GLU A 28 -20.75 -14.82 14.26
N THR A 29 -20.17 -14.00 15.15
CA THR A 29 -20.67 -13.36 16.36
C THR A 29 -19.87 -12.09 16.71
N ALA A 30 -20.56 -11.14 17.32
CA ALA A 30 -19.98 -10.04 18.08
C ALA A 30 -19.78 -10.44 19.55
N THR A 31 -18.84 -9.74 20.21
CA THR A 31 -18.71 -9.50 21.67
C THR A 31 -18.11 -10.59 22.58
N GLY A 32 -17.12 -10.18 23.40
CA GLY A 32 -17.04 -10.57 24.81
C GLY A 32 -15.88 -11.46 25.27
N ASP A 33 -14.77 -10.81 25.62
CA ASP A 33 -13.98 -10.94 26.87
C ASP A 33 -13.88 -12.24 27.72
N PHE A 34 -12.62 -12.48 28.11
CA PHE A 34 -12.09 -13.03 29.38
C PHE A 34 -12.19 -14.53 29.75
N SER A 35 -11.00 -15.13 29.81
CA SER A 35 -10.42 -15.97 30.88
C SER A 35 -11.25 -17.06 31.56
N SER A 36 -10.79 -18.32 31.46
CA SER A 36 -10.19 -19.06 32.59
C SER A 36 -9.89 -20.54 32.23
N LEU A 37 -8.69 -20.99 32.62
CA LEU A 37 -8.33 -22.40 32.81
C LEU A 37 -9.18 -23.03 33.93
N PRO A 38 -9.29 -24.37 34.00
CA PRO A 38 -8.31 -25.11 34.82
C PRO A 38 -7.88 -26.49 34.28
N GLU A 39 -6.70 -26.90 34.77
CA GLU A 39 -6.14 -28.26 34.83
C GLU A 39 -7.10 -29.27 35.51
N ASN A 40 -7.11 -30.55 35.10
CA ASN A 40 -6.35 -31.61 35.80
C ASN A 40 -6.52 -33.02 35.19
N SER A 41 -5.37 -33.72 35.09
CA SER A 41 -5.06 -35.15 35.29
C SER A 41 -6.12 -36.27 35.12
N HIS A 42 -5.80 -37.29 34.30
CA HIS A 42 -5.53 -38.69 34.71
C HIS A 42 -5.33 -39.64 33.49
N THR A 43 -4.26 -40.45 33.52
CA THR A 43 -3.97 -41.64 32.68
C THR A 43 -4.36 -42.93 33.45
N PRO A 44 -4.15 -44.18 32.96
CA PRO A 44 -4.20 -44.81 31.62
C PRO A 44 -5.02 -46.15 31.60
N ASP A 45 -5.23 -46.80 30.44
CA ASP A 45 -5.40 -48.27 30.24
C ASP A 45 -5.48 -48.52 28.70
N VAL A 46 -4.57 -49.26 28.02
CA VAL A 46 -4.32 -50.72 27.91
C VAL A 46 -5.33 -51.47 27.03
N VAL A 47 -4.79 -52.27 26.08
CA VAL A 47 -5.36 -53.27 25.12
C VAL A 47 -6.31 -52.77 24.02
N ASP A 48 -6.32 -53.24 22.77
CA ASP A 48 -6.01 -54.57 22.24
C ASP A 48 -5.70 -54.54 20.73
N ALA A 49 -5.01 -55.56 20.26
CA ALA A 49 -4.69 -55.80 18.86
C ALA A 49 -5.85 -56.48 18.09
N LYS A 50 -6.15 -56.06 16.85
CA LYS A 50 -6.64 -56.98 15.81
C LYS A 50 -6.60 -56.39 14.39
N MET A 51 -5.86 -57.06 13.52
CA MET A 51 -6.02 -57.02 12.06
C MET A 51 -7.41 -57.55 11.64
N PRO A 52 -7.89 -57.18 10.45
CA PRO A 52 -8.68 -58.09 9.63
C PRO A 52 -7.97 -58.46 8.33
N SER A 53 -8.03 -59.76 8.04
CA SER A 53 -7.59 -60.43 6.83
C SER A 53 -8.71 -60.46 5.79
N LEU A 54 -8.33 -60.23 4.53
CA LEU A 54 -8.82 -60.78 3.25
C LEU A 54 -10.16 -61.54 3.16
N GLU A 55 -11.00 -61.10 2.22
CA GLU A 55 -11.78 -61.92 1.27
C GLU A 55 -11.41 -61.39 -0.14
N SER A 56 -10.70 -62.14 -0.99
CA SER A 56 -11.13 -63.29 -1.82
C SER A 56 -12.04 -62.88 -2.99
N GLN A 57 -11.44 -62.73 -4.18
CA GLN A 57 -12.09 -63.18 -5.41
C GLN A 57 -11.07 -63.84 -6.35
N GLU A 58 -11.39 -65.09 -6.67
CA GLU A 58 -10.64 -66.08 -7.45
C GLU A 58 -10.80 -65.88 -8.96
N GLY A 59 -9.87 -66.49 -9.72
CA GLY A 59 -9.98 -66.79 -11.16
C GLY A 59 -8.68 -66.49 -11.91
N ALA A 60 -7.63 -67.31 -11.83
CA ALA A 60 -7.37 -68.50 -12.67
C ALA A 60 -7.12 -68.11 -14.15
N VAL A 61 -6.04 -68.45 -14.88
CA VAL A 61 -5.28 -69.71 -15.00
C VAL A 61 -3.94 -69.45 -15.73
N GLY A 62 -2.88 -70.19 -15.34
CA GLY A 62 -1.79 -70.65 -16.22
C GLY A 62 -0.50 -69.81 -16.18
N GLY A 63 0.65 -70.23 -15.65
CA GLY A 63 1.15 -71.58 -15.40
C GLY A 63 2.25 -71.93 -16.39
N MET A 64 3.51 -71.77 -15.95
CA MET A 64 4.69 -72.64 -16.16
C MET A 64 6.00 -71.85 -16.38
N VAL A 65 6.83 -71.92 -15.35
CA VAL A 65 8.30 -71.79 -15.33
C VAL A 65 8.89 -73.11 -15.82
N PRO A 66 10.08 -73.13 -16.47
CA PRO A 66 11.31 -73.51 -15.76
C PRO A 66 12.47 -72.54 -16.09
N LYS A 67 13.18 -72.01 -15.10
CA LYS A 67 14.35 -72.58 -14.40
C LYS A 67 15.67 -72.33 -15.14
N GLU A 68 16.45 -71.46 -14.50
CA GLU A 68 17.91 -71.32 -14.42
C GLU A 68 18.81 -72.25 -15.24
N GLU A 69 19.80 -71.65 -15.91
CA GLU A 69 21.18 -72.15 -15.85
C GLU A 69 22.19 -70.98 -15.93
N SER A 70 23.27 -71.15 -15.16
CA SER A 70 24.27 -70.18 -14.75
C SER A 70 25.54 -70.32 -15.59
N LEU A 71 26.19 -69.22 -16.01
CA LEU A 71 27.61 -69.26 -16.44
C LEU A 71 28.36 -67.93 -16.17
N LYS A 72 29.20 -68.00 -15.13
CA LYS A 72 30.62 -67.61 -14.99
C LYS A 72 31.09 -66.14 -15.11
N VAL A 73 31.70 -65.77 -13.99
CA VAL A 73 32.76 -64.78 -13.71
C VAL A 73 33.87 -64.72 -14.76
N SER A 74 34.32 -63.50 -15.08
CA SER A 74 35.74 -63.19 -15.31
C SER A 74 36.10 -61.80 -14.80
N THR A 75 37.11 -61.80 -13.94
CA THR A 75 37.86 -60.70 -13.34
C THR A 75 38.73 -59.96 -14.37
N ALA A 76 38.74 -58.62 -14.34
CA ALA A 76 39.90 -57.78 -14.69
C ALA A 76 39.60 -56.36 -14.14
N SER A 77 40.25 -55.97 -13.06
CA SER A 77 41.46 -55.13 -13.07
C SER A 77 41.12 -53.69 -12.73
N SER A 78 41.47 -53.34 -11.48
CA SER A 78 41.80 -52.00 -11.03
C SER A 78 42.54 -51.22 -12.10
N ASP A 79 42.10 -49.99 -12.38
CA ASP A 79 43.01 -48.86 -12.52
C ASP A 79 42.30 -47.54 -12.19
N ALA A 80 43.10 -46.65 -11.62
CA ALA A 80 42.75 -45.41 -10.94
C ALA A 80 41.83 -44.47 -11.73
N ILE A 81 40.83 -43.92 -11.03
CA ILE A 81 40.29 -42.61 -11.36
C ILE A 81 40.42 -41.74 -10.13
N ASP A 82 41.34 -40.78 -10.26
CA ASP A 82 41.66 -39.76 -9.27
C ASP A 82 40.41 -39.07 -8.73
N SER A 83 40.30 -39.06 -7.40
CA SER A 83 39.42 -38.16 -6.67
C SER A 83 39.85 -36.72 -6.92
N VAL A 84 39.24 -36.06 -7.90
CA VAL A 84 39.25 -34.59 -7.99
C VAL A 84 38.36 -34.06 -6.86
N LYS A 85 38.98 -33.86 -5.70
CA LYS A 85 38.45 -33.10 -4.57
C LYS A 85 38.40 -31.62 -4.95
N MET A 86 37.42 -31.23 -5.77
CA MET A 86 37.08 -29.83 -5.98
C MET A 86 36.30 -29.33 -4.78
N LYS A 87 37.03 -28.66 -3.88
CA LYS A 87 36.51 -27.93 -2.73
C LYS A 87 35.63 -26.79 -3.27
N MET A 88 34.32 -27.00 -3.35
CA MET A 88 33.36 -25.89 -3.50
C MET A 88 33.32 -25.11 -2.19
N GLU A 89 34.27 -24.20 -2.02
CA GLU A 89 34.11 -23.11 -1.07
C GLU A 89 33.18 -22.09 -1.73
N ALA A 90 31.92 -22.09 -1.30
CA ALA A 90 30.99 -21.01 -1.60
C ALA A 90 31.63 -19.68 -1.14
N PRO A 91 31.60 -18.60 -1.93
CA PRO A 91 32.04 -17.30 -1.46
C PRO A 91 31.17 -16.92 -0.27
N LYS A 92 31.79 -16.67 0.88
CA LYS A 92 31.11 -16.07 2.03
C LYS A 92 30.51 -14.74 1.58
N ALA A 93 29.19 -14.71 1.40
CA ALA A 93 28.47 -13.46 1.39
C ALA A 93 28.59 -12.89 2.80
N GLU A 94 29.24 -11.74 2.94
CA GLU A 94 29.12 -10.93 4.14
C GLU A 94 27.64 -10.57 4.28
N GLU A 95 26.96 -11.20 5.25
CA GLU A 95 25.62 -10.86 5.67
C GLU A 95 25.63 -9.43 6.25
N ALA A 96 25.53 -8.43 5.38
CA ALA A 96 24.96 -7.17 5.77
C ALA A 96 23.46 -7.42 6.02
N ASN A 97 23.03 -7.30 7.27
CA ASN A 97 21.61 -7.29 7.62
C ASN A 97 20.91 -6.18 6.81
N LEU A 98 20.26 -6.58 5.72
CA LEU A 98 19.56 -5.68 4.80
C LEU A 98 18.08 -5.63 5.16
N THR A 99 17.79 -5.06 6.32
CA THR A 99 16.43 -4.64 6.62
C THR A 99 16.10 -3.37 5.82
N PRO A 100 14.92 -3.29 5.20
CA PRO A 100 14.50 -2.07 4.51
C PRO A 100 14.52 -0.89 5.49
N PRO A 101 15.00 0.30 5.06
CA PRO A 101 15.06 1.47 5.93
C PRO A 101 13.64 1.82 6.38
N ASN A 102 13.42 1.87 7.69
CA ASN A 102 12.12 2.17 8.30
C ASN A 102 12.08 3.64 8.75
N PHE A 103 11.20 4.44 8.13
CA PHE A 103 11.00 5.84 8.51
C PHE A 103 9.91 5.96 9.58
N GLN A 104 10.29 6.25 10.81
CA GLN A 104 9.33 6.43 11.91
C GLN A 104 8.83 7.88 12.01
N LEU A 105 7.70 8.17 11.36
CA LEU A 105 6.99 9.46 11.46
C LEU A 105 6.58 9.82 12.89
N ASN A 106 6.26 8.81 13.72
CA ASN A 106 5.64 9.02 15.04
C ASN A 106 6.58 9.64 16.11
N SER A 107 7.89 9.41 16.00
CA SER A 107 8.89 10.01 16.91
C SER A 107 9.05 11.52 16.69
N ILE A 108 8.71 11.99 15.49
CA ILE A 108 8.96 13.35 15.02
C ILE A 108 7.70 14.22 15.17
N VAL A 109 6.51 13.68 14.89
CA VAL A 109 5.22 14.34 15.21
C VAL A 109 5.12 14.65 16.71
N SER A 110 5.65 13.76 17.55
CA SER A 110 5.75 13.95 19.00
C SER A 110 6.72 15.08 19.42
N GLN A 111 7.69 15.44 18.57
CA GLN A 111 8.60 16.56 18.82
C GLN A 111 7.99 17.90 18.39
N ALA A 112 7.14 17.91 17.37
CA ALA A 112 6.43 19.10 16.92
C ALA A 112 5.37 19.59 17.93
N SER A 113 4.72 18.66 18.64
CA SER A 113 3.76 18.97 19.70
C SER A 113 4.37 19.53 20.99
N LEU A 114 5.69 19.44 21.17
CA LEU A 114 6.42 20.08 22.28
C LEU A 114 6.63 21.59 22.05
N VAL A 115 6.49 22.07 20.82
CA VAL A 115 6.62 23.49 20.50
C VAL A 115 5.25 24.15 20.70
N ASN A 116 5.06 24.74 21.88
CA ASN A 116 3.81 25.35 22.28
C ASN A 116 3.69 26.73 21.59
N TRP A 117 2.93 26.79 20.48
CA TRP A 117 2.56 28.07 19.89
C TRP A 117 1.69 28.85 20.88
N PRO A 118 1.83 30.19 21.01
CA PRO A 118 0.89 30.98 21.77
C PRO A 118 -0.46 30.94 21.03
N THR A 119 -1.23 29.90 21.31
CA THR A 119 -2.59 29.75 20.83
C THR A 119 -3.42 30.56 21.80
N GLN A 120 -4.10 31.58 21.27
CA GLN A 120 -4.92 32.53 22.01
C GLN A 120 -4.12 33.69 22.62
N SER A 121 -4.37 34.87 22.04
CA SER A 121 -4.33 36.14 22.76
C SER A 121 -4.94 35.90 24.13
N GLN A 122 -4.13 35.88 25.18
CA GLN A 122 -4.65 35.99 26.53
C GLN A 122 -5.60 37.20 26.50
N ALA A 123 -6.85 36.99 26.93
CA ALA A 123 -7.76 38.10 27.15
C ALA A 123 -7.00 39.18 27.92
N PRO A 124 -7.19 40.48 27.62
CA PRO A 124 -6.53 41.53 28.37
C PRO A 124 -6.76 41.24 29.86
N PRO A 125 -5.71 41.11 30.67
CA PRO A 125 -5.90 40.78 32.07
C PRO A 125 -6.80 41.87 32.64
N SER A 126 -7.97 41.46 33.14
CA SER A 126 -8.73 42.31 34.05
C SER A 126 -7.75 42.71 35.14
N LEU A 127 -7.46 44.02 35.25
CA LEU A 127 -6.52 44.62 36.18
C LEU A 127 -6.44 43.82 37.49
N SER A 128 -5.39 43.01 37.60
CA SER A 128 -4.92 42.58 38.90
C SER A 128 -4.35 43.84 39.54
N THR A 129 -4.98 44.24 40.63
CA THR A 129 -4.71 45.43 41.46
C THR A 129 -3.35 45.34 42.16
N SER A 130 -2.28 45.12 41.39
CA SER A 130 -0.90 45.36 41.80
C SER A 130 -0.48 46.65 41.12
N HIS A 131 -0.40 47.72 41.90
CA HIS A 131 -0.16 49.09 41.45
C HIS A 131 1.15 49.22 40.66
N PHE A 132 1.10 49.08 39.32
CA PHE A 132 2.10 49.63 38.43
C PHE A 132 2.01 51.15 38.52
N ASN A 133 3.14 51.82 38.79
CA ASN A 133 3.19 53.27 38.97
C ASN A 133 4.06 53.87 37.87
N ILE A 134 3.46 54.58 36.92
CA ILE A 134 4.18 55.18 35.79
C ILE A 134 5.33 56.11 36.24
N TYR A 135 5.22 56.70 37.44
CA TYR A 135 6.22 57.61 38.01
C TYR A 135 7.47 56.93 38.57
N SER A 136 7.50 55.59 38.68
CA SER A 136 8.75 54.86 38.95
C SER A 136 9.56 54.66 37.67
N GLU A 137 8.88 54.43 36.54
CA GLU A 137 9.51 54.21 35.25
C GLU A 137 9.93 55.51 34.58
N PHE A 138 9.14 56.59 34.78
CA PHE A 138 9.42 57.92 34.28
C PHE A 138 9.49 58.94 35.43
N PRO A 139 10.61 59.00 36.18
CA PRO A 139 10.78 59.95 37.29
C PRO A 139 10.60 61.42 36.91
N SER A 140 10.87 61.77 35.64
CA SER A 140 10.73 63.11 35.07
C SER A 140 9.28 63.63 35.01
N MET A 141 8.29 62.74 35.11
CA MET A 141 6.87 63.11 35.13
C MET A 141 6.39 63.58 36.52
N ARG A 142 7.17 63.33 37.58
CA ARG A 142 6.78 63.71 38.95
C ARG A 142 6.68 65.22 39.07
N GLY A 143 5.51 65.72 39.49
CA GLY A 143 5.26 67.15 39.71
C GLY A 143 4.66 67.90 38.51
N GLN A 144 4.37 67.20 37.40
CA GLN A 144 3.57 67.76 36.31
C GLN A 144 2.07 67.65 36.66
N ASN A 145 1.29 68.70 36.41
CA ASN A 145 -0.17 68.70 36.63
C ASN A 145 -0.89 67.94 35.50
N ILE A 146 -0.76 66.62 35.49
CA ILE A 146 -1.42 65.73 34.53
C ILE A 146 -2.70 65.19 35.18
N ALA A 147 -3.79 65.15 34.40
CA ALA A 147 -5.06 64.61 34.89
C ALA A 147 -4.92 63.12 35.23
N SER A 148 -5.50 62.71 36.37
CA SER A 148 -5.47 61.32 36.86
C SER A 148 -5.96 60.30 35.82
N SER A 149 -6.98 60.67 35.04
CA SER A 149 -7.50 59.83 33.94
C SER A 149 -6.48 59.55 32.85
N ASP A 150 -5.60 60.50 32.55
CA ASP A 150 -4.60 60.36 31.49
C ASP A 150 -3.37 59.59 32.00
N ILE A 151 -3.06 59.69 33.30
CA ILE A 151 -2.07 58.86 33.98
C ILE A 151 -2.49 57.38 33.92
N SER A 152 -3.75 57.05 34.26
CA SER A 152 -4.25 55.68 34.17
C SER A 152 -4.28 55.13 32.74
N LYS A 153 -4.60 55.97 31.74
CA LYS A 153 -4.49 55.57 30.32
C LYS A 153 -3.04 55.27 29.95
N LEU A 154 -2.09 56.08 30.39
CA LEU A 154 -0.67 55.88 30.12
C LEU A 154 -0.14 54.61 30.79
N GLU A 155 -0.57 54.31 32.02
CA GLU A 155 -0.29 53.04 32.70
C GLU A 155 -0.84 51.84 31.92
N ASN A 156 -2.09 51.94 31.44
CA ASN A 156 -2.68 50.89 30.59
C ASN A 156 -1.89 50.70 29.29
N PHE A 157 -1.59 51.79 28.56
CA PHE A 157 -0.81 51.71 27.32
C PHE A 157 0.59 51.14 27.56
N TYR A 158 1.23 51.46 28.69
CA TYR A 158 2.53 50.91 29.03
C TYR A 158 2.47 49.41 29.31
N CYS A 159 1.46 48.95 30.06
CA CYS A 159 1.21 47.53 30.31
C CYS A 159 0.93 46.78 29.00
N GLU A 160 0.05 47.30 28.14
CA GLU A 160 -0.26 46.73 26.82
C GLU A 160 0.99 46.67 25.93
N HIS A 161 1.79 47.73 25.90
CA HIS A 161 3.04 47.76 25.14
C HIS A 161 4.05 46.71 25.63
N ASN A 162 4.21 46.53 26.94
CA ASN A 162 5.10 45.51 27.49
C ASN A 162 4.59 44.10 27.24
N GLN A 163 3.28 43.87 27.34
CA GLN A 163 2.67 42.59 26.98
C GLN A 163 2.89 42.28 25.49
N LEU A 164 2.73 43.26 24.60
CA LEU A 164 3.00 43.09 23.18
C LEU A 164 4.48 42.78 22.92
N LYS A 165 5.39 43.47 23.60
CA LYS A 165 6.84 43.22 23.52
C LYS A 165 7.21 41.81 23.97
N GLU A 166 6.63 41.33 25.06
CA GLU A 166 6.84 39.97 25.56
C GLU A 166 6.26 38.92 24.61
N ASN A 167 5.05 39.14 24.09
CA ASN A 167 4.42 38.29 23.08
C ASN A 167 5.27 38.18 21.82
N LEU A 168 5.83 39.31 21.35
CA LEU A 168 6.69 39.33 20.17
C LEU A 168 7.99 38.55 20.40
N LEU A 169 8.62 38.71 21.57
CA LEU A 169 9.82 37.95 21.95
C LEU A 169 9.54 36.45 22.02
N ASN A 170 8.42 36.06 22.64
CA ASN A 170 8.01 34.66 22.74
C ASN A 170 7.66 34.05 21.38
N SER A 171 6.96 34.80 20.52
CA SER A 171 6.68 34.40 19.15
C SER A 171 7.97 34.22 18.33
N ASN A 172 8.92 35.15 18.43
CA ASN A 172 10.21 35.03 17.74
C ASN A 172 11.00 33.81 18.21
N LYS A 173 10.99 33.52 19.51
CA LYS A 173 11.62 32.32 20.08
C LYS A 173 10.96 31.03 19.55
N CYS A 174 9.63 30.97 19.51
CA CYS A 174 8.91 29.83 18.96
C CYS A 174 9.24 29.63 17.48
N LEU A 175 9.21 30.70 16.67
CA LEU A 175 9.55 30.65 15.25
C LEU A 175 10.94 30.07 15.01
N ARG A 176 11.95 30.50 15.79
CA ARG A 176 13.31 29.94 15.71
C ARG A 176 13.35 28.44 16.02
N GLN A 177 12.56 27.98 17.00
CA GLN A 177 12.44 26.56 17.31
C GLN A 177 11.79 25.77 16.17
N TYR A 178 10.74 26.32 15.54
CA TYR A 178 10.14 25.71 14.34
C TYR A 178 11.10 25.64 13.18
N PHE A 179 11.87 26.71 12.90
CA PHE A 179 12.88 26.68 11.84
C PHE A 179 13.92 25.60 12.08
N ALA A 180 14.44 25.47 13.31
CA ALA A 180 15.40 24.42 13.64
C ALA A 180 14.81 23.00 13.49
N LEU A 181 13.54 22.82 13.89
CA LEU A 181 12.85 21.53 13.73
C LEU A 181 12.58 21.21 12.25
N ALA A 182 12.19 22.20 11.45
CA ALA A 182 11.97 22.06 10.02
C ALA A 182 13.28 21.72 9.28
N GLU A 183 14.39 22.33 9.65
CA GLU A 183 15.72 22.01 9.09
C GLU A 183 16.13 20.57 9.45
N LYS A 184 15.92 20.16 10.70
CA LYS A 184 16.16 18.77 11.13
C LYS A 184 15.32 17.78 10.32
N TRP A 185 14.03 18.07 10.13
CA TRP A 185 13.12 17.25 9.33
C TRP A 185 13.57 17.14 7.87
N GLN A 186 13.99 18.25 7.27
CA GLN A 186 14.49 18.27 5.90
C GLN A 186 15.78 17.43 5.75
N ASN A 187 16.65 17.44 6.76
CA ASN A 187 17.88 16.63 6.77
C ASN A 187 17.58 15.14 6.96
N GLU A 188 16.64 14.78 7.85
CA GLU A 188 16.23 13.39 8.06
C GLU A 188 15.58 12.79 6.80
N ILE A 189 14.72 13.55 6.10
CA ILE A 189 14.16 13.12 4.81
C ILE A 189 15.26 12.91 3.77
N ARG A 190 16.23 13.83 3.71
CA ARG A 190 17.34 13.74 2.75
C ARG A 190 18.18 12.49 2.99
N GLU A 191 18.49 12.19 4.25
CA GLU A 191 19.28 11.01 4.60
C GLU A 191 18.49 9.72 4.37
N PHE A 192 17.20 9.70 4.71
CA PHE A 192 16.33 8.56 4.43
C PHE A 192 16.26 8.26 2.93
N LYS A 193 16.08 9.29 2.10
CA LYS A 193 16.06 9.14 0.64
C LYS A 193 17.39 8.59 0.11
N LYS A 194 18.52 9.08 0.61
CA LYS A 194 19.84 8.56 0.26
C LYS A 194 20.02 7.09 0.66
N GLN A 195 19.54 6.69 1.83
CA GLN A 195 19.54 5.28 2.26
C GLN A 195 18.66 4.40 1.37
N GLN A 196 17.47 4.89 1.02
CA GLN A 196 16.56 4.21 0.12
C GLN A 196 17.17 4.01 -1.27
N ASP A 197 17.78 5.06 -1.85
CA ASP A 197 18.47 4.99 -3.14
C ASP A 197 19.63 3.99 -3.11
N SER A 198 20.40 3.97 -2.02
CA SER A 198 21.49 3.00 -1.82
C SER A 198 20.96 1.56 -1.72
N TYR A 199 19.88 1.34 -0.96
CA TYR A 199 19.24 0.03 -0.83
C TYR A 199 18.70 -0.45 -2.18
N GLN A 200 18.00 0.42 -2.91
CA GLN A 200 17.47 0.11 -4.24
C GLN A 200 18.59 -0.24 -5.23
N THR A 201 19.68 0.52 -5.22
CA THR A 201 20.85 0.25 -6.08
C THR A 201 21.46 -1.11 -5.74
N HIS A 202 21.58 -1.45 -4.46
CA HIS A 202 22.08 -2.76 -4.03
C HIS A 202 21.17 -3.90 -4.48
N VAL A 203 19.85 -3.78 -4.27
CA VAL A 203 18.88 -4.79 -4.71
C VAL A 203 18.92 -4.99 -6.23
N LEU A 204 19.07 -3.92 -7.01
CA LEU A 204 19.22 -4.03 -8.46
C LEU A 204 20.51 -4.76 -8.86
N ALA A 205 21.64 -4.44 -8.22
CA ALA A 205 22.91 -5.10 -8.47
C ALA A 205 22.87 -6.59 -8.11
N GLU A 206 22.25 -6.94 -6.98
CA GLU A 206 22.13 -8.33 -6.55
C GLU A 206 21.18 -9.14 -7.43
N ASN A 207 20.07 -8.55 -7.90
CA ASN A 207 19.20 -9.19 -8.88
C ASN A 207 19.93 -9.47 -10.20
N GLU A 208 20.77 -8.55 -10.65
CA GLU A 208 21.56 -8.76 -11.87
C GLU A 208 22.62 -9.86 -11.68
N ARG A 209 23.25 -9.91 -10.51
CA ARG A 209 24.16 -11.00 -10.14
C ARG A 209 23.44 -12.35 -10.14
N LEU A 210 22.27 -12.43 -9.53
CA LEU A 210 21.45 -13.65 -9.47
C LEU A 210 21.00 -14.08 -10.87
N ARG A 211 20.59 -13.14 -11.73
CA ARG A 211 20.27 -13.41 -13.14
C ARG A 211 21.44 -14.08 -13.85
N GLY A 212 22.66 -13.54 -13.69
CA GLY A 212 23.87 -14.13 -14.27
C GLY A 212 24.18 -15.55 -13.75
N VAL A 213 23.92 -15.82 -12.46
CA VAL A 213 24.08 -17.18 -11.90
C VAL A 213 23.04 -18.14 -12.49
N VAL A 214 21.78 -17.72 -12.63
CA VAL A 214 20.72 -18.53 -13.23
C VAL A 214 21.07 -18.88 -14.68
N GLU A 215 21.49 -17.90 -15.49
CA GLU A 215 21.91 -18.13 -16.88
C GLU A 215 23.06 -19.14 -16.98
N GLN A 216 24.05 -19.06 -16.08
CA GLN A 216 25.15 -20.02 -16.02
C GLN A 216 24.69 -21.42 -15.64
N LEU A 217 23.76 -21.55 -14.68
CA LEU A 217 23.21 -22.83 -14.27
C LEU A 217 22.36 -23.46 -15.38
N GLU A 218 21.57 -22.66 -16.11
CA GLU A 218 20.81 -23.10 -17.27
C GLU A 218 21.72 -23.55 -18.42
N ALA A 219 22.83 -22.85 -18.65
CA ALA A 219 23.84 -23.27 -19.63
C ALA A 219 24.46 -24.63 -19.25
N ARG A 220 24.86 -24.81 -17.99
CA ARG A 220 25.39 -26.11 -17.50
C ARG A 220 24.35 -27.22 -17.55
N LEU A 221 23.09 -26.94 -17.25
CA LEU A 221 22.00 -27.92 -17.37
C LEU A 221 21.79 -28.37 -18.82
N ARG A 222 21.87 -27.44 -19.78
CA ARG A 222 21.81 -27.78 -21.21
C ARG A 222 22.98 -28.67 -21.64
N GLU A 223 24.20 -28.34 -21.23
CA GLU A 223 25.41 -29.11 -21.54
C GLU A 223 25.35 -30.53 -20.95
N VAL A 224 25.01 -30.65 -19.66
CA VAL A 224 24.81 -31.97 -19.03
C VAL A 224 23.67 -32.74 -19.69
N GLY A 225 22.61 -32.07 -20.13
CA GLY A 225 21.52 -32.68 -20.89
C GLY A 225 21.95 -33.23 -22.24
N THR A 226 22.80 -32.51 -22.97
CA THR A 226 23.35 -32.98 -24.25
C THR A 226 24.31 -34.16 -24.05
N ASP A 227 25.17 -34.10 -23.05
CA ASP A 227 26.12 -35.18 -22.74
C ASP A 227 25.40 -36.45 -22.29
N ALA A 228 24.41 -36.31 -21.41
CA ALA A 228 23.57 -37.43 -20.98
C ALA A 228 22.81 -38.04 -22.17
N GLY A 229 22.30 -37.22 -23.09
CA GLY A 229 21.65 -37.68 -24.32
C GLY A 229 22.60 -38.46 -25.24
N ALA A 230 23.84 -38.01 -25.40
CA ALA A 230 24.86 -38.69 -26.18
C ALA A 230 25.22 -40.05 -25.58
N VAL A 231 25.52 -40.10 -24.27
CA VAL A 231 25.82 -41.35 -23.56
C VAL A 231 24.64 -42.33 -23.63
N HIS A 232 23.40 -41.83 -23.52
CA HIS A 232 22.23 -42.71 -23.60
C HIS A 232 22.05 -43.29 -25.00
N ALA A 233 22.35 -42.53 -26.05
CA ALA A 233 22.33 -43.00 -27.44
C ALA A 233 23.41 -44.06 -27.70
N GLU A 234 24.63 -43.86 -27.17
CA GLU A 234 25.71 -44.85 -27.25
C GLU A 234 25.36 -46.15 -26.53
N HIS A 235 24.86 -46.06 -25.28
CA HIS A 235 24.42 -47.24 -24.54
C HIS A 235 23.29 -47.99 -25.26
N LYS A 236 22.32 -47.27 -25.84
CA LYS A 236 21.25 -47.89 -26.62
C LYS A 236 21.81 -48.67 -27.81
N HIS A 237 22.73 -48.08 -28.57
CA HIS A 237 23.35 -48.76 -29.71
C HIS A 237 24.16 -50.00 -29.28
N SER A 238 24.85 -49.91 -28.15
CA SER A 238 25.63 -51.02 -27.59
C SER A 238 24.73 -52.18 -27.13
N ILE A 239 23.59 -51.88 -26.50
CA ILE A 239 22.58 -52.89 -26.12
C ILE A 239 21.98 -53.56 -27.35
N GLU A 240 21.61 -52.79 -28.38
CA GLU A 240 21.08 -53.33 -29.63
C GLU A 240 22.08 -54.28 -30.29
N ALA A 241 23.36 -53.91 -30.37
CA ALA A 241 24.42 -54.76 -30.90
C ALA A 241 24.60 -56.07 -30.10
N LEU A 242 24.57 -56.01 -28.76
CA LEU A 242 24.63 -57.18 -27.89
C LEU A 242 23.42 -58.12 -28.06
N CYS A 243 22.21 -57.57 -28.18
CA CYS A 243 21.01 -58.35 -28.43
C CYS A 243 21.06 -59.10 -29.77
N GLU A 244 21.59 -58.46 -30.82
CA GLU A 244 21.82 -59.10 -32.12
C GLU A 244 22.88 -60.20 -32.06
N GLN A 245 23.94 -60.01 -31.28
CA GLN A 245 24.97 -61.02 -31.07
C GLN A 245 24.40 -62.25 -30.34
N HIS A 246 23.75 -62.07 -29.20
CA HIS A 246 23.15 -63.18 -28.44
C HIS A 246 22.10 -63.94 -29.26
N SER A 247 21.33 -63.23 -30.10
CA SER A 247 20.36 -63.87 -31.00
C SER A 247 21.03 -64.82 -32.00
N ARG A 248 22.22 -64.46 -32.51
CA ARG A 248 23.01 -65.33 -33.41
C ARG A 248 23.56 -66.55 -32.67
N GLU A 249 24.12 -66.37 -31.48
CA GLU A 249 24.66 -67.48 -30.66
C GLU A 249 23.58 -68.49 -30.26
N ILE A 250 22.38 -68.03 -29.88
CA ILE A 250 21.25 -68.91 -29.56
C ILE A 250 20.81 -69.75 -30.77
N GLN A 251 20.82 -69.18 -31.98
CA GLN A 251 20.49 -69.91 -33.20
C GLN A 251 21.52 -71.01 -33.50
N GLU A 252 22.80 -70.71 -33.28
CA GLU A 252 23.90 -71.66 -33.50
C GLU A 252 23.87 -72.81 -32.48
N LEU A 253 23.66 -72.52 -31.19
CA LEU A 253 23.50 -73.54 -30.16
C LEU A 253 22.28 -74.45 -30.39
N ARG A 254 21.16 -73.89 -30.90
CA ARG A 254 19.99 -74.69 -31.29
C ARG A 254 20.29 -75.64 -32.44
N ALA A 255 21.07 -75.21 -33.44
CA ALA A 255 21.48 -76.08 -34.55
C ALA A 255 22.41 -77.22 -34.08
N GLN A 256 23.32 -76.93 -33.17
CA GLN A 256 24.21 -77.93 -32.56
C GLN A 256 23.43 -78.95 -31.71
N LEU A 257 22.40 -78.51 -30.99
CA LEU A 257 21.56 -79.37 -30.16
C LEU A 257 20.67 -80.32 -31.01
N GLU A 258 20.17 -79.86 -32.15
CA GLU A 258 19.46 -80.72 -33.10
C GLU A 258 20.39 -81.75 -33.78
N ALA A 259 21.66 -81.39 -34.02
CA ALA A 259 22.68 -82.34 -34.48
C ALA A 259 23.03 -83.40 -33.42
N ALA A 260 23.08 -83.01 -32.14
CA ALA A 260 23.33 -83.93 -31.03
C ALA A 260 22.14 -84.87 -30.75
N LYS A 261 20.90 -84.40 -30.93
CA LYS A 261 19.68 -85.23 -30.82
C LYS A 261 19.60 -86.31 -31.90
N ALA A 262 20.14 -86.07 -33.10
CA ALA A 262 20.20 -87.06 -34.18
C ALA A 262 21.20 -88.20 -33.90
N MET A 263 22.20 -87.96 -33.07
CA MET A 263 23.26 -88.92 -32.71
C MET A 263 22.92 -89.80 -31.49
N HIS A 264 21.87 -89.46 -30.73
CA HIS A 264 21.55 -90.11 -29.46
C HIS A 264 20.41 -91.15 -29.52
N SER A 265 19.91 -91.50 -30.72
CA SER A 265 18.76 -92.43 -30.87
C SER A 265 19.13 -93.91 -31.01
N GLU A 266 20.42 -94.30 -30.92
CA GLU A 266 20.86 -95.64 -31.33
C GLU A 266 21.52 -96.49 -30.23
N GLU A 267 21.74 -95.98 -29.02
CA GLU A 267 22.46 -96.73 -27.98
C GLU A 267 21.58 -96.91 -26.73
N GLU A 268 21.13 -98.16 -26.49
CA GLU A 268 21.15 -98.87 -25.19
C GLU A 268 19.95 -99.82 -24.97
N ARG A 269 20.18 -101.14 -25.05
CA ARG A 269 19.32 -102.15 -24.41
C ARG A 269 20.03 -103.49 -24.09
N LYS A 270 19.78 -103.99 -22.86
CA LYS A 270 19.79 -105.41 -22.33
C LYS A 270 21.16 -106.03 -21.94
N ASN A 271 21.36 -106.88 -20.91
CA ASN A 271 20.59 -107.65 -19.89
C ASN A 271 21.58 -108.00 -18.73
N SER A 272 21.26 -107.98 -17.43
CA SER A 272 20.48 -108.93 -16.60
C SER A 272 21.01 -110.38 -16.51
N ALA A 273 22.00 -110.60 -15.63
CA ALA A 273 22.23 -111.80 -14.79
C ALA A 273 23.54 -111.71 -13.97
N ASP A 274 24.43 -110.77 -14.31
CA ASP A 274 25.43 -110.20 -13.38
C ASP A 274 24.79 -109.30 -12.32
N ALA A 275 23.49 -109.03 -12.46
CA ALA A 275 22.77 -107.92 -11.86
C ALA A 275 22.69 -107.96 -10.34
N GLU A 276 22.97 -109.05 -9.65
CA GLU A 276 22.77 -109.16 -8.21
C GLU A 276 24.05 -108.95 -7.38
N ILE A 277 25.20 -109.47 -7.85
CA ILE A 277 26.54 -109.16 -7.29
C ILE A 277 26.99 -107.79 -7.78
N LYS A 278 26.65 -107.47 -9.04
CA LYS A 278 26.75 -106.12 -9.58
C LYS A 278 25.77 -105.18 -8.89
N LEU A 279 24.53 -105.57 -8.52
CA LEU A 279 23.67 -104.73 -7.64
C LEU A 279 24.33 -104.46 -6.30
N ARG A 280 25.09 -105.39 -5.72
CA ARG A 280 25.73 -105.18 -4.41
C ARG A 280 26.93 -104.23 -4.51
N GLN A 281 27.78 -104.41 -5.52
CA GLN A 281 28.87 -103.46 -5.83
C GLN A 281 28.32 -102.12 -6.32
N GLU A 282 27.24 -102.12 -7.09
CA GLU A 282 26.49 -100.93 -7.50
C GLU A 282 25.77 -100.32 -6.30
N VAL A 283 25.27 -101.07 -5.32
CA VAL A 283 24.68 -100.51 -4.09
C VAL A 283 25.76 -99.87 -3.22
N GLU A 284 26.95 -100.45 -3.09
CA GLU A 284 28.08 -99.79 -2.41
C GLU A 284 28.59 -98.57 -3.18
N GLN A 285 28.74 -98.67 -4.52
CA GLN A 285 29.09 -97.53 -5.37
C GLN A 285 27.99 -96.48 -5.39
N LEU A 286 26.72 -96.85 -5.33
CA LEU A 286 25.56 -95.96 -5.25
C LEU A 286 25.46 -95.37 -3.85
N GLN A 287 25.83 -96.08 -2.79
CA GLN A 287 25.90 -95.53 -1.44
C GLN A 287 27.04 -94.52 -1.33
N PHE A 288 28.20 -94.82 -1.91
CA PHE A 288 29.30 -93.86 -2.00
C PHE A 288 28.93 -92.66 -2.88
N ALA A 289 28.37 -92.90 -4.07
CA ALA A 289 27.92 -91.85 -4.98
C ALA A 289 26.73 -91.06 -4.42
N MET A 290 25.87 -91.67 -3.60
CA MET A 290 24.77 -91.00 -2.91
C MET A 290 25.29 -90.20 -1.72
N GLY A 291 26.29 -90.70 -0.98
CA GLY A 291 27.00 -89.94 0.06
C GLY A 291 27.75 -88.74 -0.53
N GLU A 292 28.41 -88.92 -1.68
CA GLU A 292 29.05 -87.85 -2.43
C GLU A 292 28.02 -86.85 -2.99
N LYS A 293 26.90 -87.34 -3.56
CA LYS A 293 25.79 -86.50 -4.00
C LYS A 293 25.10 -85.77 -2.85
N LEU A 294 24.97 -86.37 -1.67
CA LEU A 294 24.45 -85.70 -0.47
C LEU A 294 25.39 -84.60 -0.03
N ARG A 295 26.70 -84.87 0.02
CA ARG A 295 27.70 -83.87 0.39
C ARG A 295 27.75 -82.72 -0.62
N VAL A 296 27.61 -83.01 -1.91
CA VAL A 296 27.47 -81.98 -2.97
C VAL A 296 26.14 -81.24 -2.87
N ALA A 297 25.05 -81.92 -2.50
CA ALA A 297 23.75 -81.30 -2.28
C ALA A 297 23.77 -80.36 -1.07
N GLU A 298 24.32 -80.77 0.07
CA GLU A 298 24.51 -79.95 1.27
C GLU A 298 25.41 -78.74 0.99
N MET A 299 26.49 -78.93 0.21
CA MET A 299 27.37 -77.85 -0.20
C MET A 299 26.62 -76.85 -1.13
N LYS A 300 25.86 -77.35 -2.11
CA LYS A 300 25.04 -76.51 -3.00
C LYS A 300 23.90 -75.82 -2.27
N GLU A 301 23.29 -76.47 -1.28
CA GLU A 301 22.26 -75.88 -0.43
C GLU A 301 22.85 -74.76 0.43
N SER A 302 24.03 -74.98 1.04
CA SER A 302 24.75 -73.94 1.78
C SER A 302 25.14 -72.76 0.88
N GLN A 303 25.58 -73.05 -0.35
CA GLN A 303 25.92 -72.03 -1.35
C GLN A 303 24.68 -71.23 -1.79
N TRP A 304 23.56 -71.91 -2.05
CA TRP A 304 22.29 -71.28 -2.39
C TRP A 304 21.75 -70.44 -1.23
N GLN A 305 21.82 -70.93 0.01
CA GLN A 305 21.45 -70.16 1.19
C GLN A 305 22.30 -68.90 1.35
N GLN A 306 23.60 -68.99 1.06
CA GLN A 306 24.50 -67.83 1.08
C GLN A 306 24.18 -66.83 -0.03
N GLU A 307 23.86 -67.29 -1.24
CA GLU A 307 23.42 -66.44 -2.35
C GLU A 307 22.09 -65.74 -2.06
N VAL A 308 21.10 -66.47 -1.53
CA VAL A 308 19.81 -65.92 -1.12
C VAL A 308 19.98 -64.92 0.02
N ALA A 309 20.82 -65.19 1.01
CA ALA A 309 21.12 -64.25 2.08
C ALA A 309 21.76 -62.96 1.53
N GLY A 310 22.74 -63.07 0.63
CA GLY A 310 23.39 -61.92 -0.01
C GLY A 310 22.43 -61.10 -0.89
N LEU A 311 21.55 -61.75 -1.65
CA LEU A 311 20.49 -61.10 -2.42
C LEU A 311 19.50 -60.38 -1.49
N THR A 312 19.10 -61.03 -0.39
CA THR A 312 18.16 -60.45 0.59
C THR A 312 18.75 -59.21 1.26
N GLU A 313 20.04 -59.26 1.63
CA GLU A 313 20.75 -58.11 2.20
C GLU A 313 20.82 -56.96 1.19
N LYS A 314 21.17 -57.24 -0.07
CA LYS A 314 21.21 -56.24 -1.14
C LYS A 314 19.85 -55.58 -1.37
N TYR A 315 18.77 -56.37 -1.53
CA TYR A 315 17.42 -55.83 -1.68
C TYR A 315 16.98 -55.03 -0.45
N THR A 316 17.35 -55.46 0.75
CA THR A 316 17.04 -54.71 1.98
C THR A 316 17.75 -53.35 1.98
N MET A 317 19.01 -53.31 1.54
CA MET A 317 19.77 -52.08 1.42
C MET A 317 19.15 -51.15 0.37
N ASP A 318 18.81 -51.66 -0.82
CA ASP A 318 18.16 -50.89 -1.88
C ASP A 318 16.79 -50.34 -1.45
N ILE A 319 15.97 -51.15 -0.75
CA ILE A 319 14.67 -50.73 -0.20
C ILE A 319 14.87 -49.61 0.83
N ASN A 320 15.87 -49.72 1.71
CA ASN A 320 16.16 -48.70 2.71
C ASN A 320 16.65 -47.40 2.05
N GLU A 321 17.47 -47.50 1.01
CA GLU A 321 17.94 -46.34 0.25
C GLU A 321 16.78 -45.63 -0.46
N VAL A 322 15.87 -46.37 -1.09
CA VAL A 322 14.66 -45.80 -1.72
C VAL A 322 13.75 -45.16 -0.69
N ARG A 323 13.55 -45.80 0.48
CA ARG A 323 12.78 -45.23 1.59
C ARG A 323 13.40 -43.93 2.10
N GLN A 324 14.73 -43.88 2.22
CA GLN A 324 15.44 -42.67 2.64
C GLN A 324 15.27 -41.54 1.62
N ARG A 325 15.42 -41.85 0.32
CA ARG A 325 15.18 -40.87 -0.76
C ARG A 325 13.74 -40.36 -0.75
N LEU A 326 12.76 -41.25 -0.54
CA LEU A 326 11.35 -40.87 -0.45
C LEU A 326 11.09 -39.95 0.75
N ALA A 327 11.64 -40.26 1.92
CA ALA A 327 11.52 -39.42 3.11
C ALA A 327 12.15 -38.03 2.91
N GLN A 328 13.32 -37.96 2.26
CA GLN A 328 13.97 -36.71 1.91
C GLN A 328 13.13 -35.88 0.91
N ALA A 329 12.56 -36.54 -0.11
CA ALA A 329 11.68 -35.89 -1.07
C ALA A 329 10.42 -35.34 -0.39
N GLN A 330 9.79 -36.11 0.51
CA GLN A 330 8.63 -35.68 1.28
C GLN A 330 8.95 -34.47 2.16
N ALA A 331 10.07 -34.48 2.88
CA ALA A 331 10.49 -33.34 3.70
C ALA A 331 10.73 -32.07 2.85
N LYS A 332 11.28 -32.24 1.64
CA LYS A 332 11.48 -31.12 0.71
C LYS A 332 10.15 -30.57 0.18
N VAL A 333 9.20 -31.44 -0.15
CA VAL A 333 7.85 -31.02 -0.56
C VAL A 333 7.17 -30.22 0.54
N THR A 334 7.20 -30.70 1.79
CA THR A 334 6.59 -29.97 2.91
C THR A 334 7.24 -28.61 3.16
N SER A 335 8.56 -28.48 2.94
CA SER A 335 9.26 -27.19 3.04
C SER A 335 8.80 -26.22 1.96
N LEU A 336 8.71 -26.68 0.71
CA LEU A 336 8.25 -25.85 -0.41
C LEU A 336 6.78 -25.45 -0.26
N GLU A 337 5.93 -26.32 0.29
CA GLU A 337 4.53 -25.99 0.59
C GLU A 337 4.38 -24.92 1.68
N GLU A 338 5.27 -24.91 2.68
CA GLU A 338 5.32 -23.84 3.69
C GLU A 338 5.81 -22.53 3.06
N GLU A 339 6.88 -22.57 2.27
CA GLU A 339 7.37 -21.39 1.53
C GLU A 339 6.30 -20.79 0.62
N CYS A 340 5.59 -21.62 -0.17
CA CYS A 340 4.47 -21.17 -0.99
C CYS A 340 3.36 -20.52 -0.16
N ARG A 341 3.03 -21.07 1.02
CA ARG A 341 2.03 -20.46 1.93
C ARG A 341 2.47 -19.09 2.43
N ILE A 342 3.74 -18.93 2.80
CA ILE A 342 4.30 -17.64 3.23
C ILE A 342 4.22 -16.62 2.08
N TRP A 343 4.63 -17.00 0.87
CA TRP A 343 4.55 -16.13 -0.31
C TRP A 343 3.11 -15.71 -0.63
N HIS A 344 2.14 -16.62 -0.49
CA HIS A 344 0.74 -16.29 -0.67
C HIS A 344 0.23 -15.29 0.38
N ALA A 345 0.56 -15.50 1.65
CA ALA A 345 0.18 -14.58 2.73
C ALA A 345 0.81 -13.19 2.55
N GLU A 346 2.07 -13.11 2.13
CA GLU A 346 2.73 -11.85 1.82
C GLU A 346 2.07 -11.16 0.62
N ASN A 347 1.76 -11.91 -0.44
CA ASN A 347 1.07 -11.37 -1.61
C ASN A 347 -0.31 -10.79 -1.25
N ASP A 348 -1.06 -11.46 -0.37
CA ASP A 348 -2.36 -10.96 0.08
C ASP A 348 -2.24 -9.72 0.98
N CYS A 349 -1.24 -9.68 1.86
CA CYS A 349 -0.92 -8.47 2.63
C CYS A 349 -0.60 -7.28 1.71
N LEU A 350 0.22 -7.51 0.68
CA LEU A 350 0.57 -6.49 -0.30
C LEU A 350 -0.66 -6.01 -1.09
N LYS A 351 -1.59 -6.90 -1.46
CA LYS A 351 -2.86 -6.50 -2.11
C LYS A 351 -3.69 -5.59 -1.22
N VAL A 352 -3.84 -5.93 0.06
CA VAL A 352 -4.60 -5.11 1.02
C VAL A 352 -3.94 -3.73 1.18
N ASN A 353 -2.61 -3.68 1.31
CA ASN A 353 -1.87 -2.43 1.41
C ASN A 353 -1.99 -1.58 0.14
N LEU A 354 -1.98 -2.20 -1.05
CA LEU A 354 -2.18 -1.50 -2.32
C LEU A 354 -3.56 -0.85 -2.37
N VAL A 355 -4.62 -1.58 -2.04
CA VAL A 355 -5.99 -1.06 -2.01
C VAL A 355 -6.11 0.10 -1.02
N ALA A 356 -5.56 -0.04 0.19
CA ALA A 356 -5.56 1.02 1.18
C ALA A 356 -4.80 2.27 0.70
N ALA A 357 -3.67 2.10 0.01
CA ALA A 357 -2.91 3.19 -0.57
C ALA A 357 -3.67 3.88 -1.71
N GLU A 358 -4.36 3.13 -2.57
CA GLU A 358 -5.20 3.68 -3.63
C GLU A 358 -6.38 4.49 -3.08
N GLU A 359 -7.05 3.99 -2.04
CA GLU A 359 -8.13 4.72 -1.36
C GLU A 359 -7.65 6.01 -0.71
N LEU A 360 -6.49 5.98 -0.04
CA LEU A 360 -5.88 7.18 0.52
C LEU A 360 -5.53 8.20 -0.58
N ASN A 361 -4.99 7.73 -1.71
CA ASN A 361 -4.64 8.61 -2.82
C ASN A 361 -5.88 9.26 -3.45
N LYS A 362 -6.99 8.51 -3.59
CA LYS A 362 -8.29 9.07 -4.01
C LYS A 362 -8.79 10.15 -3.05
N LYS A 363 -8.66 9.94 -1.74
CA LYS A 363 -9.03 10.96 -0.72
C LYS A 363 -8.16 12.22 -0.85
N LEU A 364 -6.84 12.06 -0.96
CA LEU A 364 -5.92 13.18 -1.14
C LEU A 364 -6.18 13.97 -2.43
N GLN A 365 -6.53 13.29 -3.52
CA GLN A 365 -6.93 13.96 -4.77
C GLN A 365 -8.21 14.77 -4.60
N HIS A 366 -9.20 14.22 -3.89
CA HIS A 366 -10.44 14.95 -3.58
C HIS A 366 -10.15 16.19 -2.71
N ASP A 367 -9.35 16.05 -1.65
CA ASP A 367 -8.98 17.14 -0.76
C ASP A 367 -8.18 18.24 -1.49
N LEU A 368 -7.26 17.85 -2.40
CA LEU A 368 -6.57 18.79 -3.29
C LEU A 368 -7.54 19.56 -4.18
N GLY A 369 -8.55 18.88 -4.74
CA GLY A 369 -9.60 19.53 -5.51
C GLY A 369 -10.39 20.55 -4.69
N ALA A 370 -10.79 20.19 -3.46
CA ALA A 370 -11.51 21.09 -2.56
C ALA A 370 -10.66 22.31 -2.14
N VAL A 371 -9.37 22.09 -1.82
CA VAL A 371 -8.45 23.18 -1.52
C VAL A 371 -8.25 24.10 -2.73
N SER A 372 -8.14 23.55 -3.93
CA SER A 372 -8.04 24.35 -5.16
C SER A 372 -9.26 25.25 -5.35
N GLN A 373 -10.48 24.72 -5.18
CA GLN A 373 -11.71 25.51 -5.26
C GLN A 373 -11.76 26.63 -4.22
N ASN A 374 -11.31 26.37 -2.99
CA ASN A 374 -11.22 27.38 -1.95
C ASN A 374 -10.20 28.48 -2.31
N MET A 375 -9.09 28.13 -2.96
CA MET A 375 -8.11 29.12 -3.43
C MET A 375 -8.71 30.04 -4.51
N ASP A 376 -9.45 29.48 -5.47
CA ASP A 376 -10.15 30.27 -6.50
C ASP A 376 -11.17 31.23 -5.86
N GLN A 377 -11.88 30.77 -4.81
CA GLN A 377 -12.81 31.62 -4.06
C GLN A 377 -12.10 32.76 -3.30
N ILE A 378 -10.95 32.47 -2.68
CA ILE A 378 -10.14 33.51 -2.00
C ILE A 378 -9.65 34.54 -3.02
N GLU A 379 -9.26 34.12 -4.22
CA GLU A 379 -8.85 35.04 -5.28
C GLU A 379 -10.00 35.94 -5.74
N ALA A 380 -11.21 35.40 -5.88
CA ALA A 380 -12.41 36.18 -6.15
C ALA A 380 -12.70 37.21 -5.05
N PHE A 381 -12.60 36.83 -3.77
CA PHE A 381 -12.79 37.77 -2.65
C PHE A 381 -11.72 38.84 -2.58
N LYS A 382 -10.46 38.54 -2.92
CA LYS A 382 -9.40 39.55 -3.02
C LYS A 382 -9.72 40.58 -4.10
N MET A 383 -10.11 40.12 -5.30
CA MET A 383 -10.51 41.01 -6.38
C MET A 383 -11.71 41.89 -5.98
N GLN A 384 -12.69 41.30 -5.27
CA GLN A 384 -13.83 42.06 -4.74
C GLN A 384 -13.40 43.13 -3.74
N ALA A 385 -12.48 42.81 -2.82
CA ALA A 385 -11.95 43.77 -1.85
C ALA A 385 -11.21 44.93 -2.53
N GLU A 386 -10.39 44.64 -3.54
CA GLU A 386 -9.68 45.66 -4.33
C GLU A 386 -10.64 46.58 -5.10
N ILE A 387 -11.75 46.05 -5.62
CA ILE A 387 -12.80 46.86 -6.25
C ILE A 387 -13.42 47.82 -5.23
N PHE A 388 -13.83 47.31 -4.07
CA PHE A 388 -14.43 48.15 -3.04
C PHE A 388 -13.49 49.20 -2.48
N GLU A 389 -12.20 48.88 -2.33
CA GLU A 389 -11.19 49.85 -1.92
C GLU A 389 -11.10 50.99 -2.94
N ARG A 390 -10.98 50.68 -4.24
CA ARG A 390 -10.96 51.69 -5.30
C ARG A 390 -12.24 52.53 -5.35
N ASP A 391 -13.40 51.90 -5.22
CA ASP A 391 -14.69 52.60 -5.21
C ASP A 391 -14.81 53.54 -4.01
N PHE A 392 -14.36 53.09 -2.84
CA PHE A 392 -14.32 53.91 -1.63
C PHE A 392 -13.37 55.11 -1.77
N GLU A 393 -12.18 54.91 -2.34
CA GLU A 393 -11.23 55.99 -2.59
C GLU A 393 -11.77 57.01 -3.60
N ALA A 394 -12.42 56.55 -4.67
CA ALA A 394 -13.05 57.41 -5.66
C ALA A 394 -14.17 58.25 -5.04
N GLU A 395 -15.05 57.64 -4.24
CA GLU A 395 -16.11 58.34 -3.51
C GLU A 395 -15.52 59.35 -2.51
N ARG A 396 -14.47 58.99 -1.79
CA ARG A 396 -13.79 59.91 -0.86
C ARG A 396 -13.21 61.10 -1.60
N ALA A 397 -12.52 60.89 -2.72
CA ALA A 397 -11.97 61.95 -3.55
C ALA A 397 -13.07 62.89 -4.07
N ALA A 398 -14.18 62.33 -4.59
CA ALA A 398 -15.32 63.11 -5.04
C ALA A 398 -15.92 63.96 -3.91
N ARG A 399 -16.06 63.39 -2.70
CA ARG A 399 -16.54 64.14 -1.51
C ARG A 399 -15.61 65.26 -1.10
N THR A 400 -14.30 65.06 -1.18
CA THR A 400 -13.32 66.12 -0.88
C THR A 400 -13.44 67.28 -1.87
N VAL A 401 -13.62 66.99 -3.17
CA VAL A 401 -13.86 68.02 -4.19
C VAL A 401 -15.15 68.78 -3.90
N LEU A 402 -16.27 68.08 -3.68
CA LEU A 402 -17.56 68.70 -3.37
C LEU A 402 -17.52 69.56 -2.10
N ALA A 403 -16.80 69.12 -1.06
CA ALA A 403 -16.61 69.91 0.15
C ALA A 403 -15.82 71.19 -0.14
N GLY A 404 -14.75 71.10 -0.93
CA GLY A 404 -13.98 72.27 -1.37
C GLY A 404 -14.79 73.26 -2.21
N GLU A 405 -15.57 72.77 -3.18
CA GLU A 405 -16.49 73.59 -3.98
C GLU A 405 -17.55 74.27 -3.11
N LYS A 406 -18.11 73.56 -2.13
CA LYS A 406 -19.06 74.12 -1.17
C LYS A 406 -18.44 75.25 -0.35
N GLU A 407 -17.21 75.07 0.15
CA GLU A 407 -16.50 76.10 0.92
C GLU A 407 -16.21 77.33 0.05
N GLN A 408 -15.79 77.12 -1.20
CA GLN A 408 -15.58 78.19 -2.18
C GLN A 408 -16.87 78.98 -2.44
N LEU A 409 -17.98 78.30 -2.71
CA LEU A 409 -19.27 78.95 -2.94
C LEU A 409 -19.76 79.74 -1.72
N LEU A 410 -19.53 79.24 -0.51
CA LEU A 410 -19.86 79.97 0.72
C LEU A 410 -18.99 81.21 0.92
N ALA A 411 -17.71 81.15 0.55
CA ALA A 411 -16.82 82.31 0.58
C ALA A 411 -17.27 83.38 -0.44
N ASP A 412 -17.59 82.97 -1.66
CA ASP A 412 -18.10 83.85 -2.71
C ASP A 412 -19.43 84.50 -2.28
N LEU A 413 -20.34 83.73 -1.70
CA LEU A 413 -21.61 84.23 -1.19
C LEU A 413 -21.41 85.31 -0.11
N ARG A 414 -20.47 85.11 0.83
CA ARG A 414 -20.11 86.13 1.83
C ARG A 414 -19.54 87.39 1.19
N LEU A 415 -18.67 87.26 0.19
CA LEU A 415 -18.12 88.41 -0.54
C LEU A 415 -19.22 89.21 -1.26
N LEU A 416 -20.15 88.51 -1.94
CA LEU A 416 -21.30 89.13 -2.57
C LEU A 416 -22.22 89.83 -1.55
N GLN A 417 -22.51 89.19 -0.42
CA GLN A 417 -23.29 89.81 0.67
C GLN A 417 -22.65 91.08 1.18
N ASN A 418 -21.34 91.05 1.49
CA ASN A 418 -20.59 92.22 1.94
C ASN A 418 -20.61 93.35 0.90
N ARG A 419 -20.46 93.02 -0.39
CA ARG A 419 -20.52 94.01 -1.48
C ARG A 419 -21.93 94.60 -1.63
N HIS A 420 -22.97 93.79 -1.49
CA HIS A 420 -24.35 94.24 -1.53
C HIS A 420 -24.67 95.17 -0.35
N GLU A 421 -24.24 94.83 0.87
CA GLU A 421 -24.35 95.71 2.04
C GLU A 421 -23.60 97.03 1.84
N GLN A 422 -22.39 96.99 1.27
CA GLN A 422 -21.63 98.19 0.92
C GLN A 422 -22.39 99.07 -0.08
N LEU A 423 -22.95 98.49 -1.15
CA LEU A 423 -23.72 99.22 -2.15
C LEU A 423 -25.01 99.82 -1.57
N ILE A 424 -25.70 99.10 -0.67
CA ILE A 424 -26.84 99.66 0.08
C ILE A 424 -26.39 100.86 0.90
N GLY A 425 -25.28 100.74 1.65
CA GLY A 425 -24.72 101.85 2.41
C GLY A 425 -24.33 103.06 1.55
N GLU A 426 -23.75 102.83 0.36
CA GLU A 426 -23.44 103.88 -0.62
C GLU A 426 -24.72 104.56 -1.14
N MET A 427 -25.76 103.80 -1.48
CA MET A 427 -27.06 104.34 -1.91
C MET A 427 -27.77 105.13 -0.80
N GLU A 428 -27.77 104.61 0.43
CA GLU A 428 -28.32 105.30 1.60
C GLU A 428 -27.55 106.58 1.92
N GLY A 429 -26.22 106.56 1.80
CA GLY A 429 -25.35 107.73 1.94
C GLY A 429 -25.61 108.80 0.88
N MET A 430 -25.95 108.40 -0.35
CA MET A 430 -26.38 109.34 -1.39
C MET A 430 -27.81 109.85 -1.21
N ARG A 431 -28.65 109.14 -0.44
CA ARG A 431 -30.06 109.48 -0.24
C ARG A 431 -30.30 110.43 0.94
N ASN A 432 -29.28 110.88 1.68
CA ASN A 432 -29.53 111.79 2.81
C ASN A 432 -28.36 112.72 3.24
N PRO A 433 -28.48 114.05 3.11
CA PRO A 433 -27.97 114.98 4.11
C PRO A 433 -29.14 115.44 4.99
N ARG A 434 -29.19 114.92 6.23
CA ARG A 434 -30.12 115.19 7.35
C ARG A 434 -31.36 114.29 7.46
N SER A 435 -31.28 113.32 8.38
CA SER A 435 -32.21 113.26 9.52
C SER A 435 -31.75 112.21 10.53
N VAL A 436 -31.48 112.66 11.75
CA VAL A 436 -31.48 111.85 12.97
C VAL A 436 -32.93 111.75 13.42
N VAL A 437 -33.47 110.54 13.63
CA VAL A 437 -34.18 110.09 14.85
C VAL A 437 -34.61 108.62 14.66
N ASN A 438 -34.00 107.77 15.47
CA ASN A 438 -34.58 106.64 16.21
C ASN A 438 -36.06 106.26 15.94
N SER A 439 -36.29 105.09 15.33
CA SER A 439 -37.37 104.14 15.67
C SER A 439 -37.15 102.92 14.76
N GLY A 440 -36.77 101.75 15.26
CA GLY A 440 -37.55 101.03 16.25
C GLY A 440 -38.25 99.88 15.52
N TYR A 441 -37.53 98.77 15.40
CA TYR A 441 -38.02 97.39 15.33
C TYR A 441 -39.26 97.08 14.47
N GLY A 442 -39.04 96.19 13.49
CA GLY A 442 -40.01 95.13 13.20
C GLY A 442 -40.93 95.39 12.01
N LEU A 443 -40.39 95.29 10.79
CA LEU A 443 -41.24 95.01 9.62
C LEU A 443 -40.47 94.23 8.55
N MET A 444 -39.99 93.02 8.89
CA MET A 444 -39.63 92.01 7.89
C MET A 444 -39.93 90.61 8.43
N ARG A 445 -41.14 90.45 8.98
CA ARG A 445 -41.72 89.14 9.37
C ARG A 445 -43.07 88.96 8.69
N GLN A 446 -43.10 89.07 7.36
CA GLN A 446 -44.29 88.75 6.56
C GLN A 446 -44.01 88.36 5.11
N PHE A 447 -42.80 87.85 4.82
CA PHE A 447 -42.47 87.22 3.53
C PHE A 447 -41.87 85.80 3.69
N LEU A 448 -41.93 85.23 4.90
CA LEU A 448 -41.43 83.88 5.23
C LEU A 448 -42.51 82.99 5.86
N THR A 449 -43.74 83.06 5.32
CA THR A 449 -44.80 82.07 5.56
C THR A 449 -45.51 81.65 4.26
N PHE A 450 -44.91 81.94 3.11
CA PHE A 450 -45.41 81.49 1.79
C PHE A 450 -44.39 80.69 0.96
N PHE A 451 -43.18 80.45 1.50
CA PHE A 451 -42.13 79.65 0.85
C PHE A 451 -41.73 78.40 1.65
N SER A 452 -42.61 77.92 2.54
CA SER A 452 -42.45 76.61 3.20
C SER A 452 -43.21 75.47 2.50
N ASP A 453 -43.99 75.75 1.45
CA ASP A 453 -44.72 74.75 0.65
C ASP A 453 -44.15 74.54 -0.77
N LEU A 454 -42.96 75.07 -1.06
CA LEU A 454 -42.27 74.88 -2.36
C LEU A 454 -40.95 74.10 -2.27
N PHE A 455 -40.57 73.59 -1.10
CA PHE A 455 -39.66 72.45 -0.99
C PHE A 455 -40.47 71.14 -0.94
N GLN A 456 -41.25 70.97 -2.01
CA GLN A 456 -41.63 69.66 -2.48
C GLN A 456 -40.31 68.97 -2.87
N GLY A 457 -39.89 68.03 -2.02
CA GLY A 457 -38.78 67.14 -2.34
C GLY A 457 -38.96 66.64 -3.76
N TYR A 458 -37.94 66.84 -4.58
CA TYR A 458 -37.84 66.13 -5.86
C TYR A 458 -38.12 64.65 -5.57
N PRO A 459 -39.24 64.09 -6.07
CA PRO A 459 -39.38 62.66 -6.11
C PRO A 459 -38.39 62.22 -7.18
N HIS A 460 -37.34 61.56 -6.74
CA HIS A 460 -36.56 60.66 -7.58
C HIS A 460 -37.56 59.84 -8.43
N PRO A 461 -37.47 59.84 -9.76
CA PRO A 461 -38.23 58.89 -10.55
C PRO A 461 -37.60 57.53 -10.28
N GLU A 462 -38.27 56.66 -9.52
CA GLU A 462 -38.24 55.18 -9.64
C GLU A 462 -38.84 54.42 -8.44
N SER A 463 -39.22 55.05 -7.34
CA SER A 463 -39.61 54.34 -6.11
C SER A 463 -41.10 54.38 -5.78
N GLN A 464 -41.97 54.10 -6.76
CA GLN A 464 -43.32 53.58 -6.51
C GLN A 464 -43.71 52.51 -7.55
N ARG A 465 -42.89 51.45 -7.68
CA ARG A 465 -43.50 50.15 -7.95
C ARG A 465 -44.01 49.64 -6.60
N THR A 466 -45.31 49.44 -6.48
CA THR A 466 -45.83 48.56 -5.43
C THR A 466 -44.97 47.30 -5.49
N ARG A 467 -44.23 46.99 -4.41
CA ARG A 467 -43.27 45.88 -4.40
C ARG A 467 -44.06 44.57 -4.51
N GLN A 468 -44.41 44.21 -5.73
CA GLN A 468 -45.08 42.95 -6.04
C GLN A 468 -43.98 41.89 -6.14
N PHE A 469 -43.98 40.98 -5.17
CA PHE A 469 -43.07 39.86 -5.11
C PHE A 469 -43.61 38.73 -5.98
N ARG A 470 -42.74 38.07 -6.76
CA ARG A 470 -43.15 37.05 -7.73
C ARG A 470 -42.58 35.69 -7.35
N CYS A 471 -43.41 34.65 -7.35
CA CYS A 471 -42.96 33.29 -7.13
C CYS A 471 -42.11 32.82 -8.32
N PRO A 472 -40.86 32.36 -8.12
CA PRO A 472 -40.01 31.91 -9.22
C PRO A 472 -40.50 30.62 -9.86
N VAL A 473 -41.30 29.82 -9.14
CA VAL A 473 -41.81 28.53 -9.63
C VAL A 473 -43.07 28.69 -10.50
N CYS A 474 -44.06 29.45 -10.04
CA CYS A 474 -45.36 29.57 -10.73
C CYS A 474 -45.68 30.99 -11.23
N SER A 475 -44.76 31.95 -11.06
CA SER A 475 -44.90 33.33 -11.54
C SER A 475 -46.08 34.14 -10.98
N ARG A 476 -46.75 33.68 -9.92
CA ARG A 476 -47.82 34.43 -9.24
C ARG A 476 -47.26 35.63 -8.46
N LEU A 477 -48.04 36.71 -8.42
CA LEU A 477 -47.68 37.98 -7.80
C LEU A 477 -48.30 38.10 -6.41
N PHE A 478 -47.51 38.61 -5.46
CA PHE A 478 -47.86 38.78 -4.06
C PHE A 478 -47.50 40.20 -3.61
N LEU A 479 -48.30 40.77 -2.72
CA LEU A 479 -48.13 42.16 -2.28
C LEU A 479 -47.10 42.32 -1.15
N ASP A 480 -46.73 41.23 -0.49
CA ASP A 480 -45.80 41.20 0.62
C ASP A 480 -44.96 39.91 0.65
N LEU A 481 -43.76 40.01 1.25
CA LEU A 481 -42.74 38.95 1.23
C LEU A 481 -43.13 37.73 2.08
N SER A 482 -43.89 37.93 3.17
CA SER A 482 -44.37 36.83 4.03
C SER A 482 -45.29 35.88 3.29
N THR A 483 -46.25 36.43 2.53
CA THR A 483 -47.20 35.62 1.75
C THR A 483 -46.52 34.93 0.58
N LEU A 484 -45.52 35.56 -0.05
CA LEU A 484 -44.66 34.90 -1.03
C LEU A 484 -43.93 33.71 -0.40
N ASN A 485 -43.22 33.90 0.73
CA ASN A 485 -42.43 32.83 1.37
C ASN A 485 -43.28 31.61 1.75
N SER A 486 -44.48 31.83 2.31
CA SER A 486 -45.40 30.73 2.62
C SER A 486 -45.84 30.00 1.34
N HIS A 487 -46.08 30.72 0.24
CA HIS A 487 -46.45 30.12 -1.02
C HIS A 487 -45.29 29.37 -1.69
N VAL A 488 -44.06 29.91 -1.71
CA VAL A 488 -42.89 29.27 -2.34
C VAL A 488 -42.61 27.91 -1.72
N ASN A 489 -42.69 27.80 -0.39
CA ASN A 489 -42.49 26.52 0.30
C ASN A 489 -43.50 25.46 -0.17
N GLY A 490 -44.79 25.79 -0.22
CA GLY A 490 -45.81 24.86 -0.73
C GLY A 490 -45.77 24.66 -2.26
N CYS A 491 -45.14 25.56 -3.01
CA CYS A 491 -45.01 25.48 -4.46
C CYS A 491 -43.79 24.66 -4.90
N LEU A 492 -42.76 24.53 -4.04
CA LEU A 492 -41.61 23.64 -4.24
C LEU A 492 -41.95 22.18 -3.89
N ASP A 493 -42.82 21.95 -2.90
CA ASP A 493 -43.21 20.60 -2.48
C ASP A 493 -44.19 19.90 -3.46
N ASN A 494 -44.82 20.66 -4.37
CA ASN A 494 -45.82 20.18 -5.33
C ASN A 494 -45.41 20.33 -6.81
N SER A 495 -44.12 20.59 -7.10
CA SER A 495 -43.59 20.73 -8.46
C SER A 495 -42.90 19.47 -8.98
#